data_AF-A0A7C6R2P1-F1
#
_entry.id   AF-A0A7C6R2P1-F1
#
_cell.length_a   1.000
_cell.length_b   1.000
_cell.length_c   1.000
_cell.angle_alpha   90.00
_cell.angle_beta   90.00
_cell.angle_gamma   90.00
#
_symmetry.space_group_name_H-M   'P 1'
#
loop_
_entity.id
_entity.type
_entity.pdbx_description
1 polymer ?
#
loop_
_entity_poly.entity_id
_entity_poly.type
_entity_poly.pdbx_seq_one_letter_code
_entity_poly.pdbx_strand_id
1 'polypeptide(L)'
;MLREASIVQDWIKEGMEEGMEKGMEKGEIKALQEAILDILEERFGMSKKNIGKKIKAIDDPVFLKSLHRKTVKVASLEEFAKLMEEAFQ
;
A
#
# COMPACT_ATOMS: atom_id res chain seq x y z
N MET A 1 -18.31 10.03 37.54
CA MET A 1 -18.49 10.09 36.07
C MET A 1 -17.64 8.98 35.46
N LEU A 2 -18.22 8.05 34.69
CA LEU A 2 -17.49 6.86 34.20
C LEU A 2 -16.29 7.21 33.30
N ARG A 3 -16.34 8.34 32.58
CA ARG A 3 -15.24 8.84 31.75
C ARG A 3 -13.99 9.26 32.54
N GLU A 4 -14.11 9.53 33.84
CA GLU A 4 -12.99 9.91 34.71
C GLU A 4 -12.35 8.70 35.40
N ALA A 5 -12.94 7.51 35.25
CA ALA A 5 -12.33 6.29 35.78
C ALA A 5 -11.07 5.94 34.97
N SER A 6 -9.97 5.65 35.67
CA SER A 6 -8.66 5.32 35.05
C SER A 6 -8.80 4.31 33.91
N ILE A 7 -9.58 3.25 34.12
CA ILE A 7 -9.78 2.18 33.13
C ILE A 7 -10.43 2.67 31.83
N VAL A 8 -11.29 3.68 31.88
CA VAL A 8 -11.93 4.26 30.69
C VAL A 8 -10.95 5.17 29.94
N GLN A 9 -10.08 5.89 30.66
CA GLN A 9 -9.01 6.69 30.05
C GLN A 9 -7.97 5.80 29.38
N ASP A 10 -7.57 4.71 30.03
CA ASP A 10 -6.61 3.74 29.48
C ASP A 10 -7.17 3.10 28.20
N TRP A 11 -8.43 2.66 28.21
CA TRP A 11 -9.06 2.07 27.01
C TRP A 11 -9.22 3.07 25.85
N ILE A 12 -9.53 4.34 26.15
CA ILE A 12 -9.58 5.40 25.12
C ILE A 12 -8.19 5.62 24.52
N LYS A 13 -7.14 5.64 25.36
CA LYS A 13 -5.77 5.83 24.92
C LYS A 13 -5.30 4.67 24.04
N GLU A 14 -5.50 3.44 24.49
CA GLU A 14 -5.18 2.23 23.72
C GLU A 14 -5.90 2.22 22.36
N GLY A 15 -7.21 2.53 22.35
CA GLY A 15 -7.98 2.61 21.11
C GLY A 15 -7.48 3.70 20.15
N MET A 16 -6.99 4.82 20.69
CA MET A 16 -6.40 5.90 19.88
C MET A 16 -5.03 5.51 19.32
N GLU A 17 -4.18 4.86 20.12
CA GLU A 17 -2.87 4.35 19.70
C GLU A 17 -3.03 3.29 18.61
N GLU A 18 -3.88 2.28 18.82
CA GLU A 18 -4.19 1.28 17.78
C GLU A 18 -4.77 1.90 16.51
N GLY A 19 -5.66 2.89 16.65
CA GLY A 19 -6.26 3.60 15.53
C GLY A 19 -5.22 4.37 14.71
N MET A 20 -4.26 4.99 15.38
CA MET A 20 -3.16 5.72 14.75
C MET A 20 -2.23 4.77 14.02
N GLU A 21 -1.81 3.66 14.64
CA GLU A 21 -0.95 2.65 14.00
C GLU A 21 -1.61 2.06 12.75
N LYS A 22 -2.87 1.61 12.86
CA LYS A 22 -3.65 1.10 11.71
C LYS A 22 -3.82 2.15 10.62
N GLY A 23 -3.96 3.43 10.99
CA GLY A 23 -4.07 4.55 10.06
C GLY A 23 -2.77 4.80 9.29
N MET A 24 -1.63 4.76 9.99
CA MET A 24 -0.31 4.95 9.39
C MET A 24 0.02 3.82 8.42
N GLU A 25 -0.23 2.57 8.79
CA GLU A 25 0.01 1.40 7.93
C GLU A 25 -0.84 1.47 6.65
N LYS A 26 -2.15 1.74 6.78
CA LYS A 26 -3.04 1.92 5.61
C LYS A 26 -2.62 3.08 4.73
N GLY A 27 -2.16 4.17 5.33
CA GLY A 27 -1.63 5.33 4.60
C GLY A 27 -0.40 4.97 3.78
N GLU A 28 0.55 4.24 4.37
CA GLU A 28 1.76 3.76 3.70
C GLU A 28 1.44 2.83 2.53
N ILE A 29 0.56 1.84 2.73
CA ILE A 29 0.11 0.92 1.67
C ILE A 29 -0.49 1.71 0.51
N LYS A 30 -1.44 2.61 0.79
CA LYS A 30 -2.11 3.40 -0.25
C LYS A 30 -1.13 4.29 -1.01
N ALA A 31 -0.22 4.96 -0.31
CA ALA A 31 0.78 5.82 -0.93
C ALA A 31 1.71 5.04 -1.86
N LEU A 32 2.15 3.85 -1.47
CA LEU A 32 2.99 3.00 -2.31
C LEU A 32 2.24 2.46 -3.54
N GLN A 33 0.98 2.04 -3.36
CA GLN A 33 0.13 1.62 -4.47
C GLN A 33 -0.05 2.75 -5.49
N GLU A 34 -0.37 3.97 -5.04
CA GLU A 34 -0.54 5.15 -5.89
C GLU A 34 0.78 5.52 -6.59
N ALA A 35 1.90 5.54 -5.87
CA ALA A 35 3.21 5.84 -6.47
C ALA A 35 3.59 4.85 -7.58
N ILE A 36 3.31 3.55 -7.40
CA ILE A 36 3.55 2.55 -8.44
C ILE A 36 2.67 2.82 -9.67
N LEU A 37 1.39 3.13 -9.45
CA LEU A 37 0.46 3.43 -10.54
C LEU A 37 0.87 4.69 -11.30
N ASP A 38 1.26 5.75 -10.59
CA ASP A 38 1.68 7.02 -11.18
C ASP A 38 2.94 6.84 -12.05
N ILE A 39 3.93 6.06 -11.59
CA ILE A 39 5.12 5.74 -12.41
C ILE A 39 4.72 5.03 -13.70
N LEU A 40 3.80 4.08 -13.62
CA LEU A 40 3.37 3.30 -14.77
C LEU A 40 2.52 4.12 -15.74
N GLU A 41 1.68 5.01 -15.23
CA GLU A 41 0.91 5.96 -16.02
C GLU A 41 1.84 6.93 -16.75
N GLU A 42 2.75 7.57 -16.03
CA GLU A 42 3.67 8.58 -16.58
C GLU A 42 4.61 7.98 -17.65
N ARG A 43 5.18 6.80 -17.39
CA ARG A 43 6.19 6.21 -18.28
C ARG A 43 5.60 5.48 -19.48
N PHE A 44 4.40 4.92 -19.35
CA PHE A 44 3.85 3.99 -20.33
C PHE A 44 2.42 4.31 -20.78
N GLY A 45 1.81 5.41 -20.30
CA GLY A 45 0.43 5.79 -20.64
C GLY A 45 -0.58 4.71 -20.26
N MET A 46 -0.44 4.13 -19.07
CA MET A 46 -1.02 2.84 -18.67
C MET A 46 -2.51 2.67 -19.04
N SER A 47 -2.82 1.58 -19.76
CA SER A 47 -4.13 0.92 -19.66
C SER A 47 -4.05 -0.60 -19.88
N LYS A 48 -3.92 -1.33 -18.76
CA LYS A 48 -4.45 -2.70 -18.59
C LYS A 48 -5.18 -2.72 -17.24
N LYS A 49 -6.52 -2.55 -17.25
CA LYS A 49 -7.40 -2.49 -16.04
C LYS A 49 -7.09 -3.54 -14.97
N ASN A 50 -6.57 -4.70 -15.37
CA ASN A 50 -6.22 -5.78 -14.47
C ASN A 50 -4.98 -5.48 -13.60
N ILE A 51 -3.98 -4.78 -14.13
CA ILE A 51 -2.74 -4.46 -13.40
C ILE A 51 -3.03 -3.54 -12.22
N GLY A 52 -3.82 -2.48 -12.45
CA GLY A 52 -4.19 -1.56 -11.38
C GLY A 52 -5.00 -2.23 -10.26
N LYS A 53 -5.90 -3.17 -10.61
CA LYS A 53 -6.62 -3.97 -9.62
C LYS A 53 -5.70 -4.87 -8.80
N LYS A 54 -4.73 -5.53 -9.45
CA LYS A 54 -3.75 -6.37 -8.76
C LYS A 54 -2.91 -5.56 -7.78
N ILE A 55 -2.43 -4.37 -8.19
CA ILE A 55 -1.64 -3.50 -7.31
C ILE A 55 -2.46 -3.07 -6.08
N LYS A 56 -3.71 -2.65 -6.29
CA LYS A 56 -4.60 -2.22 -5.20
C LYS A 56 -5.02 -3.35 -4.23
N ALA A 57 -4.85 -4.60 -4.64
CA ALA A 57 -5.14 -5.76 -3.80
C ALA A 57 -3.95 -6.17 -2.90
N ILE A 58 -2.78 -5.56 -3.08
CA ILE A 58 -1.61 -5.83 -2.24
C ILE A 58 -1.70 -5.02 -0.94
N ASP A 59 -1.66 -5.69 0.19
CA ASP A 59 -1.69 -5.10 1.53
C ASP A 59 -0.36 -5.25 2.31
N ASP A 60 0.67 -5.84 1.70
CA ASP A 60 2.01 -5.94 2.30
C ASP A 60 2.88 -4.70 1.95
N PRO A 61 3.16 -3.79 2.91
CA PRO A 61 3.97 -2.60 2.67
C PRO A 61 5.44 -2.92 2.34
N VAL A 62 6.00 -4.02 2.84
CA VAL A 62 7.38 -4.44 2.54
C VAL A 62 7.48 -4.88 1.09
N PHE A 63 6.52 -5.68 0.64
CA PHE A 63 6.41 -6.09 -0.75
C PHE A 63 6.18 -4.88 -1.67
N LEU A 64 5.26 -3.97 -1.32
CA LEU A 64 5.01 -2.74 -2.08
C LEU A 64 6.25 -1.84 -2.19
N LYS A 65 7.05 -1.68 -1.13
CA LYS A 65 8.34 -0.96 -1.18
C LYS A 65 9.31 -1.60 -2.18
N SER A 66 9.39 -2.92 -2.18
CA SER A 66 10.22 -3.67 -3.13
C SER A 66 9.74 -3.48 -4.55
N LEU A 67 8.44 -3.64 -4.77
CA LEU A 67 7.78 -3.47 -6.06
C LEU A 67 8.03 -2.06 -6.60
N HIS A 68 7.77 -1.01 -5.82
CA HIS A 68 8.03 0.38 -6.19
C HIS A 68 9.46 0.61 -6.71
N ARG A 69 10.49 0.12 -5.99
CA ARG A 69 11.88 0.24 -6.44
C ARG A 69 12.16 -0.47 -7.77
N LYS A 70 11.48 -1.58 -8.04
CA LYS A 70 11.62 -2.31 -9.30
C LYS A 70 10.82 -1.64 -10.42
N THR A 71 9.64 -1.08 -10.15
CA THR A 71 8.80 -0.34 -11.11
C THR A 71 9.56 0.80 -11.78
N VAL A 72 10.42 1.49 -11.04
CA VAL A 72 11.27 2.56 -11.60
C VAL A 72 12.25 2.03 -12.66
N LYS A 73 12.61 0.74 -12.62
CA LYS A 73 13.66 0.15 -13.46
C LYS A 73 13.14 -0.59 -14.69
N VAL A 74 11.88 -1.04 -14.69
CA VAL A 74 11.31 -1.78 -15.84
C VAL A 74 11.30 -0.90 -17.10
N ALA A 75 11.49 -1.49 -18.26
CA ALA A 75 11.50 -0.80 -19.55
C ALA A 75 10.12 -0.79 -20.25
N SER A 76 9.17 -1.60 -19.80
CA SER A 76 7.82 -1.69 -20.39
C SER A 76 6.76 -2.20 -19.41
N LEU A 77 5.48 -2.10 -19.81
CA LEU A 77 4.37 -2.72 -19.08
C LEU A 77 4.42 -4.25 -19.12
N GLU A 78 4.93 -4.84 -20.19
CA GLU A 78 5.13 -6.29 -20.31
C GLU A 78 6.17 -6.79 -19.30
N GLU A 79 7.27 -6.05 -19.11
CA GLU A 79 8.28 -6.38 -18.11
C GLU A 79 7.72 -6.24 -16.68
N PHE A 80 6.95 -5.18 -16.43
CA PHE A 80 6.25 -5.03 -15.16
C PHE A 80 5.25 -6.18 -14.91
N ALA A 81 4.50 -6.61 -15.93
CA ALA A 81 3.56 -7.71 -15.81
C ALA A 81 4.26 -9.03 -15.45
N LYS A 82 5.40 -9.33 -16.08
CA LYS A 82 6.23 -10.50 -15.75
C LYS A 82 6.74 -10.46 -14.31
N LEU A 83 7.23 -9.31 -13.89
CA LEU A 83 7.69 -9.09 -12.51
C LEU A 83 6.58 -9.37 -11.50
N MET A 84 5.34 -8.95 -11.80
CA MET A 84 4.18 -9.26 -10.97
C MET A 84 3.91 -10.76 -10.97
N GLU A 85 3.95 -11.44 -12.12
CA GLU A 85 3.77 -12.90 -12.19
C GLU A 85 4.78 -13.67 -11.35
N GLU A 86 6.07 -13.30 -11.39
CA GLU A 86 7.12 -13.89 -10.56
C GLU A 86 6.90 -13.68 -9.06
N ALA A 87 6.25 -12.58 -8.68
CA ALA A 87 6.02 -12.23 -7.29
C ALA A 87 4.76 -12.85 -6.67
N PHE A 88 3.84 -13.37 -7.48
CA PHE A 88 2.61 -14.06 -7.04
C PHE A 88 2.64 -15.58 -7.32
N GLN A 89 3.80 -16.14 -7.65
CA GLN A 89 4.05 -17.59 -7.65
C GLN A 89 4.32 -18.07 -6.22
#